data_AF-A0A8S3III5-F1
#
_entry.id   AF-A0A8S3III5-F1
#
_cell.length_a   1.000
_cell.length_b   1.000
_cell.length_c   1.000
_cell.angle_alpha   90.00
_cell.angle_beta   90.00
_cell.angle_gamma   90.00
#
_symmetry.space_group_name_H-M   'P 1'
#
loop_
_entity.id
_entity.type
_entity.pdbx_description
1 polymer ?
#
loop_
_entity_poly.entity_id
_entity_poly.type
_entity_poly.pdbx_seq_one_letter_code
_entity_poly.pdbx_strand_id
1 'polypeptide(L)'
;MMKINKIPSFSNIYSSKHPASAAKTVNISNTQNQNKLDSSLQRERNTLVLLGCLAEKLVGPMSASMLNTIALEFIIDRVYLGIYNYSQLLSLDCDNSNCLSNYSSALKIILFALIAIEKFSHSSEAKHILLKSLTINNEQSKMNVLEYYEPWSKLNNCLKRQIGFYAQWLLDNVFILDYRRPSYEVIDHRYINVML
;
A
#
# COMPACT_ATOMS: atom_id res chain seq x y z
N MET A 1 3.17 4.11 24.20
CA MET A 1 2.74 2.79 23.69
C MET A 1 1.26 2.88 23.34
N MET A 2 0.94 3.11 22.06
CA MET A 2 -0.45 3.18 21.59
C MET A 2 -0.92 1.75 21.29
N LYS A 3 -2.00 1.32 21.96
CA LYS A 3 -2.56 -0.03 21.84
C LYS A 3 -3.04 -0.28 20.41
N ILE A 4 -2.48 -1.27 19.73
CA ILE A 4 -2.82 -1.71 18.36
C ILE A 4 -4.22 -2.41 18.30
N ASN A 5 -4.98 -2.42 19.40
CA ASN A 5 -6.19 -3.25 19.55
C ASN A 5 -7.50 -2.58 19.09
N LYS A 6 -7.45 -1.57 18.22
CA LYS A 6 -8.65 -0.84 17.76
C LYS A 6 -8.76 -0.67 16.24
N ILE A 7 -7.94 -1.38 15.47
CA ILE A 7 -8.14 -1.41 14.03
C ILE A 7 -9.00 -2.64 13.74
N PRO A 8 -10.27 -2.52 13.32
CA PRO A 8 -11.04 -3.67 12.83
C PRO A 8 -10.21 -4.40 11.79
N SER A 9 -10.21 -5.74 11.77
CA SER A 9 -9.30 -6.47 10.89
C SER A 9 -9.55 -6.03 9.44
N PHE A 10 -8.58 -5.32 8.86
CA PHE A 10 -8.68 -4.80 7.49
C PHE A 10 -8.98 -5.92 6.48
N SER A 11 -8.65 -7.18 6.85
CA SER A 11 -9.04 -8.39 6.14
C SER A 11 -10.56 -8.49 5.89
N ASN A 12 -11.38 -8.14 6.87
CA ASN A 12 -12.84 -8.26 6.77
C ASN A 12 -13.41 -7.15 5.88
N ILE A 13 -12.85 -5.95 5.97
CA ILE A 13 -13.26 -4.78 5.18
C ILE A 13 -12.81 -4.93 3.72
N TYR A 14 -11.64 -5.52 3.49
CA TYR A 14 -11.15 -5.84 2.15
C TYR A 14 -12.03 -6.89 1.47
N SER A 15 -12.31 -8.01 2.16
CA SER A 15 -13.15 -9.09 1.64
C SER A 15 -14.58 -8.61 1.32
N SER A 16 -15.12 -7.63 2.06
CA SER A 16 -16.44 -7.07 1.76
C SER A 16 -16.46 -6.15 0.54
N LYS A 17 -15.36 -5.43 0.25
CA LYS A 17 -15.29 -4.51 -0.90
C LYS A 17 -14.78 -5.16 -2.19
N HIS A 18 -13.90 -6.18 -2.09
CA HIS A 18 -13.24 -6.80 -3.24
C HIS A 18 -13.28 -8.35 -3.17
N PRO A 19 -14.47 -8.97 -3.23
CA PRO A 19 -14.64 -10.42 -3.06
C PRO A 19 -13.91 -11.25 -4.14
N ALA A 20 -13.80 -10.72 -5.36
CA ALA A 20 -13.17 -11.40 -6.48
C ALA A 20 -11.62 -11.49 -6.39
N SER A 21 -10.97 -10.50 -5.77
CA SER A 21 -9.52 -10.50 -5.55
C SER A 21 -9.12 -11.28 -4.30
N ALA A 22 -10.01 -11.36 -3.29
CA ALA A 22 -9.82 -12.22 -2.11
C ALA A 22 -9.90 -13.73 -2.42
N ALA A 23 -10.67 -14.13 -3.44
CA ALA A 23 -10.82 -15.54 -3.84
C ALA A 23 -9.61 -16.12 -4.60
N LYS A 24 -8.64 -15.31 -5.02
CA LYS A 24 -7.46 -15.76 -5.80
C LYS A 24 -6.28 -16.26 -4.93
N THR A 25 -6.43 -16.33 -3.60
CA THR A 25 -5.30 -16.66 -2.71
C THR A 25 -4.99 -18.16 -2.65
N VAL A 26 -3.99 -18.53 -3.45
CA VAL A 26 -2.90 -19.51 -3.24
C VAL A 26 -3.19 -20.77 -2.38
N ASN A 27 -3.51 -21.88 -3.04
CA ASN A 27 -3.24 -23.24 -2.54
C ASN A 27 -1.74 -23.53 -2.62
N ILE A 28 -1.05 -23.56 -1.46
CA ILE A 28 0.38 -23.87 -1.35
C ILE A 28 0.55 -25.38 -1.18
N SER A 29 0.84 -26.09 -2.27
CA SER A 29 1.46 -27.43 -2.25
C SER A 29 1.74 -27.90 -3.68
N ASN A 30 2.79 -27.36 -4.34
CA ASN A 30 3.55 -28.01 -5.44
C ASN A 30 4.65 -27.09 -6.00
N THR A 31 5.84 -27.63 -6.26
CA THR A 31 7.05 -26.89 -6.71
C THR A 31 6.88 -26.20 -8.07
N GLN A 32 6.06 -26.74 -8.98
CA GLN A 32 5.73 -26.08 -10.26
C GLN A 32 4.81 -24.85 -10.09
N ASN A 33 3.98 -24.81 -9.05
CA ASN A 33 3.13 -23.66 -8.74
C ASN A 33 3.95 -22.50 -8.14
N GLN A 34 5.08 -22.79 -7.51
CA GLN A 34 5.95 -21.78 -6.89
C GLN A 34 6.65 -20.90 -7.93
N ASN A 35 7.31 -21.50 -8.92
CA ASN A 35 7.96 -20.73 -10.00
C ASN A 35 6.95 -19.87 -10.79
N LYS A 36 5.72 -20.38 -10.94
CA LYS A 36 4.62 -19.65 -11.56
C LYS A 36 4.18 -18.46 -10.70
N LEU A 37 4.08 -18.64 -9.38
CA LEU A 37 3.74 -17.58 -8.43
C LEU A 37 4.80 -16.47 -8.41
N ASP A 38 6.07 -16.83 -8.32
CA ASP A 38 7.19 -15.86 -8.28
C ASP A 38 7.23 -15.02 -9.57
N SER A 39 7.03 -15.67 -10.73
CA SER A 39 6.91 -14.98 -12.01
C SER A 39 5.70 -14.04 -12.08
N SER A 40 4.62 -14.35 -11.35
CA SER A 40 3.41 -13.53 -11.29
C SER A 40 3.62 -12.31 -10.42
N LEU A 41 4.21 -12.47 -9.24
CA LEU A 41 4.55 -11.37 -8.32
C LEU A 41 5.56 -10.41 -8.96
N GLN A 42 6.53 -10.94 -9.71
CA GLN A 42 7.46 -10.12 -10.46
C GLN A 42 6.77 -9.31 -11.57
N ARG A 43 5.79 -9.90 -12.27
CA ARG A 43 4.99 -9.19 -13.26
C ARG A 43 4.19 -8.06 -12.63
N GLU A 44 3.49 -8.32 -11.52
CA GLU A 44 2.72 -7.28 -10.80
C GLU A 44 3.62 -6.12 -10.37
N ARG A 45 4.76 -6.44 -9.77
CA ARG A 45 5.76 -5.45 -9.37
C ARG A 45 6.23 -4.62 -10.56
N ASN A 46 6.60 -5.26 -11.66
CA ASN A 46 7.09 -4.57 -12.86
C ASN A 46 5.99 -3.69 -13.48
N THR A 47 4.74 -4.13 -13.49
CA THR A 47 3.61 -3.33 -13.96
C THR A 47 3.46 -2.06 -13.12
N LEU A 48 3.52 -2.16 -11.78
CA LEU A 48 3.44 -1.00 -10.89
C LEU A 48 4.59 -0.01 -11.13
N VAL A 49 5.81 -0.51 -11.33
CA VAL A 49 6.98 0.34 -11.67
C VAL A 49 6.72 1.09 -12.97
N LEU A 50 6.27 0.39 -14.03
CA LEU A 50 5.96 1.00 -15.32
C LEU A 50 4.84 2.04 -15.21
N LEU A 51 3.78 1.74 -14.45
CA LEU A 51 2.69 2.69 -14.21
C LEU A 51 3.20 3.96 -13.51
N GLY A 52 4.04 3.84 -12.48
CA GLY A 52 4.64 4.98 -11.81
C GLY A 52 5.56 5.80 -12.73
N CYS A 53 6.41 5.14 -13.51
CA CYS A 53 7.27 5.82 -14.49
C CYS A 53 6.46 6.56 -15.55
N LEU A 54 5.41 5.93 -16.09
CA LEU A 54 4.53 6.56 -17.07
C LEU A 54 3.77 7.74 -16.46
N ALA A 55 3.25 7.59 -15.24
CA ALA A 55 2.55 8.66 -14.53
C ALA A 55 3.43 9.90 -14.34
N GLU A 56 4.73 9.71 -14.10
CA GLU A 56 5.73 10.78 -13.96
C GLU A 56 6.09 11.43 -15.30
N LYS A 57 6.16 10.65 -16.39
CA LYS A 57 6.51 11.18 -17.72
C LYS A 57 5.34 11.86 -18.43
N LEU A 58 4.10 11.50 -18.09
CA LEU A 58 2.91 12.12 -18.65
C LEU A 58 2.56 13.38 -17.86
N VAL A 59 2.35 14.50 -18.57
CA VAL A 59 2.02 15.77 -17.92
C VAL A 59 0.52 15.85 -17.66
N GLY A 60 0.16 16.25 -16.42
CA GLY A 60 -1.17 16.70 -16.02
C GLY A 60 -2.34 15.84 -16.54
N PRO A 61 -3.09 16.31 -17.56
CA PRO A 61 -4.29 15.63 -18.04
C PRO A 61 -4.04 14.25 -18.66
N MET A 62 -2.86 14.03 -19.27
CA MET A 62 -2.56 12.72 -19.87
C MET A 62 -2.30 11.66 -18.80
N SER A 63 -1.64 12.04 -17.70
CA SER A 63 -1.42 11.16 -16.55
C SER A 63 -2.74 10.84 -15.85
N ALA A 64 -3.60 11.84 -15.67
CA ALA A 64 -4.94 11.67 -15.12
C ALA A 64 -5.81 10.74 -15.99
N SER A 65 -5.78 10.90 -17.31
CA SER A 65 -6.49 10.01 -18.24
C SER A 65 -5.94 8.57 -18.21
N MET A 66 -4.64 8.39 -17.96
CA MET A 66 -4.04 7.06 -17.83
C MET A 66 -4.47 6.36 -16.53
N LEU A 67 -4.81 7.13 -15.49
CA LEU A 67 -5.47 6.62 -14.27
C LEU A 67 -6.96 6.29 -14.54
N ASN A 68 -7.22 5.50 -15.57
CA ASN A 68 -8.54 4.97 -15.85
C ASN A 68 -8.94 3.93 -14.79
N THR A 69 -10.17 3.45 -14.86
CA THR A 69 -10.73 2.50 -13.89
C THR A 69 -9.88 1.24 -13.74
N ILE A 70 -9.30 0.72 -14.82
CA ILE A 70 -8.47 -0.50 -14.79
C ILE A 70 -7.16 -0.25 -14.03
N ALA A 71 -6.46 0.84 -14.35
CA ALA A 71 -5.21 1.21 -13.69
C ALA A 71 -5.46 1.53 -12.21
N LEU A 72 -6.53 2.27 -11.92
CA LEU A 72 -6.95 2.62 -10.57
C LEU A 72 -7.25 1.36 -9.75
N GLU A 73 -8.14 0.48 -10.23
CA GLU A 73 -8.50 -0.76 -9.54
C GLU A 73 -7.28 -1.64 -9.31
N PHE A 74 -6.41 -1.78 -10.32
CA PHE A 74 -5.19 -2.56 -10.19
C PHE A 74 -4.27 -2.03 -9.09
N ILE A 75 -4.01 -0.73 -9.05
CA ILE A 75 -3.15 -0.09 -8.04
C ILE A 75 -3.77 -0.22 -6.65
N ILE A 76 -5.05 0.11 -6.52
CA ILE A 76 -5.78 0.08 -5.25
C ILE A 76 -5.84 -1.35 -4.71
N ASP A 77 -6.18 -2.33 -5.55
CA ASP A 77 -6.17 -3.74 -5.16
C ASP A 77 -4.82 -4.17 -4.61
N ARG A 78 -3.68 -3.74 -5.19
CA ARG A 78 -2.36 -4.11 -4.66
C ARG A 78 -2.07 -3.49 -3.30
N VAL A 79 -2.53 -2.27 -3.05
CA VAL A 79 -2.42 -1.63 -1.73
C VAL A 79 -3.23 -2.41 -0.70
N TYR A 80 -4.46 -2.81 -1.02
CA TYR A 80 -5.30 -3.53 -0.06
C TYR A 80 -4.93 -5.03 0.07
N LEU A 81 -4.66 -5.74 -1.03
CA LEU A 81 -4.19 -7.14 -1.02
C LEU A 81 -2.87 -7.28 -0.28
N GLY A 82 -2.02 -6.26 -0.35
CA GLY A 82 -0.83 -6.16 0.47
C GLY A 82 -1.10 -6.37 1.95
N ILE A 83 -2.18 -5.78 2.47
CA ILE A 83 -2.62 -5.92 3.86
C ILE A 83 -3.08 -7.36 4.14
N TYR A 84 -3.92 -7.89 3.25
CA TYR A 84 -4.47 -9.23 3.41
C TYR A 84 -3.37 -10.30 3.40
N ASN A 85 -2.51 -10.28 2.38
CA ASN A 85 -1.41 -11.22 2.24
C ASN A 85 -0.39 -11.06 3.39
N TYR A 86 -0.14 -9.84 3.85
CA TYR A 86 0.70 -9.61 5.02
C TYR A 86 0.13 -10.27 6.28
N SER A 87 -1.18 -10.12 6.52
CA SER A 87 -1.84 -10.71 7.70
C SER A 87 -1.76 -12.24 7.72
N GLN A 88 -1.81 -12.88 6.55
CA GLN A 88 -1.65 -14.34 6.42
C GLN A 88 -0.20 -14.82 6.52
N LEU A 89 0.76 -14.03 6.03
CA LEU A 89 2.18 -14.36 6.12
C LEU A 89 2.75 -14.14 7.53
N LEU A 90 2.09 -13.32 8.37
CA LEU A 90 2.49 -13.12 9.77
C LEU A 90 2.15 -14.33 10.66
N SER A 91 1.15 -15.13 10.29
CA SER A 91 0.73 -16.32 11.04
C SER A 91 1.52 -17.59 10.71
N LEU A 92 2.42 -17.51 9.72
CA LEU A 92 3.27 -18.62 9.32
C LEU A 92 4.70 -18.30 9.80
N ASP A 93 5.08 -18.87 10.95
CA ASP A 93 6.47 -18.90 11.41
C ASP A 93 7.29 -19.64 10.35
N CYS A 94 8.06 -18.89 9.55
CA CYS A 94 8.75 -19.46 8.42
C CYS A 94 10.26 -19.19 8.48
N ASP A 95 10.96 -20.13 9.11
CA ASP A 95 12.42 -20.35 9.00
C ASP A 95 12.85 -20.84 7.60
N ASN A 96 11.93 -20.85 6.63
CA ASN A 96 12.17 -21.28 5.27
C ASN A 96 12.53 -20.08 4.37
N SER A 97 13.69 -20.13 3.71
CA SER A 97 14.22 -19.09 2.83
C SER A 97 13.22 -18.62 1.76
N ASN A 98 12.31 -19.50 1.32
CA ASN A 98 11.33 -19.22 0.28
C ASN A 98 10.11 -18.42 0.78
N CYS A 99 9.77 -18.51 2.06
CA CYS A 99 8.74 -17.67 2.64
C CYS A 99 9.23 -16.22 2.73
N LEU A 100 10.50 -16.03 3.09
CA LEU A 100 11.14 -14.73 3.18
C LEU A 100 11.22 -14.02 1.81
N SER A 101 11.47 -14.75 0.72
CA SER A 101 11.48 -14.19 -0.64
C SER A 101 10.10 -13.74 -1.11
N ASN A 102 9.06 -14.55 -0.84
CA ASN A 102 7.68 -14.21 -1.18
C ASN A 102 7.17 -13.04 -0.36
N TYR A 103 7.51 -13.03 0.93
CA TYR A 103 7.24 -11.95 1.84
C TYR A 103 7.88 -10.63 1.37
N SER A 104 9.16 -10.67 1.01
CA SER A 104 9.87 -9.51 0.44
C SER A 104 9.21 -9.02 -0.85
N SER A 105 8.74 -9.94 -1.70
CA SER A 105 8.10 -9.62 -2.98
C SER A 105 6.73 -8.95 -2.78
N ALA A 106 5.93 -9.44 -1.82
CA ALA A 106 4.65 -8.81 -1.46
C ALA A 106 4.85 -7.38 -0.92
N LEU A 107 5.84 -7.18 -0.04
CA LEU A 107 6.18 -5.83 0.46
C LEU A 107 6.61 -4.88 -0.67
N LYS A 108 7.40 -5.38 -1.64
CA LYS A 108 7.79 -4.58 -2.81
C LYS A 108 6.57 -4.16 -3.64
N ILE A 109 5.60 -5.05 -3.84
CA ILE A 109 4.35 -4.72 -4.55
C ILE A 109 3.61 -3.57 -3.85
N ILE A 110 3.49 -3.61 -2.51
CA ILE A 110 2.88 -2.51 -1.75
C ILE A 110 3.65 -1.22 -1.95
N LEU A 111 4.98 -1.26 -1.78
CA LEU A 111 5.84 -0.10 -1.93
C LEU A 111 5.68 0.55 -3.31
N PHE A 112 5.75 -0.24 -4.38
CA PHE A 112 5.61 0.29 -5.74
C PHE A 112 4.18 0.76 -6.04
N ALA A 113 3.15 0.19 -5.41
CA ALA A 113 1.80 0.70 -5.51
C ALA A 113 1.68 2.08 -4.85
N LEU A 114 2.26 2.29 -3.66
CA LEU A 114 2.30 3.60 -3.01
C LEU A 114 3.08 4.64 -3.83
N ILE A 115 4.20 4.26 -4.44
CA ILE A 115 4.96 5.14 -5.34
C ILE A 115 4.13 5.49 -6.58
N ALA A 116 3.48 4.51 -7.21
CA ALA A 116 2.61 4.78 -8.36
C ALA A 116 1.49 5.75 -7.98
N ILE A 117 0.86 5.58 -6.81
CA ILE A 117 -0.16 6.50 -6.28
C ILE A 117 0.40 7.91 -6.17
N GLU A 118 1.58 8.10 -5.57
CA GLU A 118 2.24 9.40 -5.46
C GLU A 118 2.40 10.05 -6.85
N LYS A 119 2.93 9.30 -7.82
CA LYS A 119 3.16 9.82 -9.18
C LYS A 119 1.87 10.17 -9.94
N PHE A 120 0.80 9.41 -9.75
CA PHE A 120 -0.50 9.77 -10.33
C PHE A 120 -1.17 10.96 -9.63
N SER A 121 -0.78 11.25 -8.39
CA SER A 121 -1.41 12.29 -7.56
C SER A 121 -0.93 13.71 -7.86
N HIS A 122 -0.36 13.99 -9.04
CA HIS A 122 0.06 15.35 -9.39
C HIS A 122 -1.10 16.28 -9.77
N SER A 123 -2.21 15.74 -10.30
CA SER A 123 -3.41 16.53 -10.63
C SER A 123 -4.45 16.47 -9.51
N SER A 124 -5.26 17.53 -9.37
CA SER A 124 -6.35 17.58 -8.38
C SER A 124 -7.42 16.51 -8.62
N GLU A 125 -7.73 16.23 -9.89
CA GLU A 125 -8.69 15.19 -10.28
C GLU A 125 -8.23 13.79 -9.87
N ALA A 126 -6.98 13.43 -10.16
CA ALA A 126 -6.41 12.14 -9.78
C ALA A 126 -6.34 12.01 -8.25
N LYS A 127 -5.94 13.07 -7.53
CA LYS A 127 -5.96 13.10 -6.06
C LYS A 127 -7.35 12.79 -5.51
N HIS A 128 -8.40 13.41 -6.05
CA HIS A 128 -9.77 13.19 -5.58
C HIS A 128 -10.21 11.74 -5.77
N ILE A 129 -9.96 11.17 -6.96
CA ILE A 129 -10.31 9.78 -7.29
C ILE A 129 -9.55 8.80 -6.39
N LEU A 130 -8.23 8.98 -6.23
CA LEU A 130 -7.40 8.13 -5.38
C LEU A 130 -7.80 8.22 -3.92
N LEU A 131 -8.03 9.43 -3.40
CA LEU A 131 -8.45 9.64 -2.02
C LEU A 131 -9.77 8.93 -1.73
N LYS A 132 -10.74 9.02 -2.65
CA LYS A 132 -12.02 8.32 -2.53
C LYS A 132 -11.83 6.81 -2.49
N SER A 133 -10.97 6.24 -3.35
CA SER A 133 -10.71 4.80 -3.42
C SER A 133 -9.91 4.26 -2.23
N LEU A 134 -8.99 5.07 -1.68
CA LEU A 134 -8.18 4.75 -0.49
C LEU A 134 -8.97 4.93 0.82
N THR A 135 -10.13 5.57 0.78
CA THR A 135 -10.93 5.82 1.99
C THR A 135 -12.07 4.80 2.09
N ILE A 136 -12.20 4.22 3.28
CA ILE A 136 -13.30 3.37 3.67
C ILE A 136 -14.22 4.21 4.54
N ASN A 137 -15.40 4.50 4.01
CA ASN A 137 -16.48 5.17 4.72
C ASN A 137 -17.49 4.10 5.14
N ASN A 138 -17.55 3.82 6.44
CA ASN A 138 -18.66 3.09 7.06
C ASN A 138 -19.48 4.07 7.90
N GLU A 139 -20.74 3.75 8.18
CA GLU A 139 -21.66 4.60 8.97
C GLU A 139 -21.08 5.09 10.31
N GLN A 140 -20.13 4.34 10.88
CA GLN A 140 -19.51 4.63 12.17
C GLN A 140 -18.04 5.08 12.08
N SER A 141 -17.38 4.99 10.92
CA SER A 141 -15.94 5.29 10.81
C SER A 141 -15.51 5.68 9.39
N LYS A 142 -14.74 6.76 9.30
CA LYS A 142 -13.96 7.14 8.11
C LYS A 142 -12.50 6.76 8.38
N MET A 143 -11.93 5.89 7.56
CA MET A 143 -10.53 5.47 7.69
C MET A 143 -9.88 5.35 6.32
N ASN A 144 -8.70 5.92 6.18
CA ASN A 144 -7.86 5.76 5.01
C ASN A 144 -6.92 4.56 5.18
N VAL A 145 -6.74 3.78 4.12
CA VAL A 145 -5.83 2.62 4.13
C VAL A 145 -4.40 3.00 4.48
N LEU A 146 -3.95 4.20 4.10
CA LEU A 146 -2.60 4.66 4.39
C LEU A 146 -2.35 4.79 5.90
N GLU A 147 -3.38 5.08 6.71
CA GLU A 147 -3.27 5.12 8.17
C GLU A 147 -2.92 3.75 8.78
N TYR A 148 -3.26 2.65 8.09
CA TYR A 148 -2.85 1.30 8.50
C TYR A 148 -1.34 1.08 8.37
N TYR A 149 -0.72 1.68 7.36
CA TYR A 149 0.69 1.51 7.05
C TYR A 149 1.59 2.45 7.85
N GLU A 150 1.08 3.61 8.29
CA GLU A 150 1.85 4.63 9.02
C GLU A 150 2.66 4.07 10.23
N PRO A 151 2.11 3.18 11.09
CA PRO A 151 2.87 2.58 12.19
C PRO A 151 4.06 1.73 11.75
N TRP A 152 4.10 1.29 10.48
CA TRP A 152 5.18 0.43 9.96
C TRP A 152 6.51 1.16 9.88
N SER A 153 6.51 2.49 9.88
CA SER A 153 7.70 3.36 9.95
C SER A 153 8.60 3.03 11.17
N LYS A 154 8.00 2.52 12.25
CA LYS A 154 8.69 2.20 13.51
C LYS A 154 9.15 0.75 13.61
N LEU A 155 8.87 -0.08 12.60
CA LEU A 155 9.23 -1.51 12.62
C LEU A 155 10.68 -1.72 12.20
N ASN A 156 11.30 -2.80 12.69
CA ASN A 156 12.71 -3.11 12.43
C ASN A 156 13.01 -3.51 10.98
N ASN A 157 12.03 -4.09 10.28
CA ASN A 157 12.17 -4.50 8.88
C ASN A 157 12.29 -3.28 7.95
N CYS A 158 13.37 -3.20 7.17
CA CYS A 158 13.65 -2.06 6.30
C CYS A 158 12.55 -1.77 5.27
N LEU A 159 11.99 -2.79 4.62
CA LEU A 159 10.93 -2.61 3.63
C LEU A 159 9.61 -2.15 4.28
N LYS A 160 9.24 -2.71 5.44
CA LYS A 160 8.08 -2.22 6.19
C LYS A 160 8.24 -0.75 6.58
N ARG A 161 9.43 -0.40 7.07
CA ARG A 161 9.76 0.98 7.45
C ARG A 161 9.66 1.93 6.26
N GLN A 162 10.14 1.52 5.08
CA GLN A 162 9.95 2.28 3.84
C GLN A 162 8.47 2.45 3.49
N ILE A 163 7.67 1.37 3.54
CA ILE A 163 6.23 1.43 3.29
C ILE A 163 5.54 2.39 4.25
N GLY A 164 5.84 2.31 5.55
CA GLY A 164 5.24 3.19 6.55
C GLY A 164 5.65 4.64 6.39
N PHE A 165 6.93 4.90 6.04
CA PHE A 165 7.40 6.25 5.71
C PHE A 165 6.67 6.82 4.49
N TYR A 166 6.52 6.03 3.42
CA TYR A 166 5.78 6.47 2.22
C TYR A 166 4.30 6.73 2.50
N ALA A 167 3.65 5.89 3.30
CA ALA A 167 2.26 6.10 3.68
C ALA A 167 2.09 7.39 4.49
N GLN A 168 3.00 7.64 5.44
CA GLN A 168 3.04 8.87 6.21
C GLN A 168 3.29 10.10 5.33
N TRP A 169 4.24 10.02 4.40
CA TRP A 169 4.53 11.08 3.42
C TRP A 169 3.30 11.42 2.57
N LEU A 170 2.60 10.40 2.06
CA LEU A 170 1.37 10.58 1.29
C LEU A 170 0.29 11.28 2.10
N LEU A 171 0.10 10.91 3.37
CA LEU A 171 -0.89 11.53 4.26
C LEU A 171 -0.54 12.97 4.64
N ASP A 172 0.73 13.31 4.74
CA ASP A 172 1.17 14.66 5.10
C ASP A 172 1.17 15.62 3.91
N ASN A 173 1.49 15.14 2.70
CA ASN A 173 1.79 16.01 1.56
C ASN A 173 0.81 15.88 0.38
N VAL A 174 0.16 14.73 0.22
CA VAL A 174 -0.66 14.43 -0.97
C VAL A 174 -2.14 14.34 -0.63
N PHE A 175 -2.47 13.59 0.41
CA PHE A 175 -3.83 13.27 0.85
C PHE A 175 -4.08 13.81 2.25
N ILE A 176 -4.20 15.12 2.36
CA ILE A 176 -4.48 15.79 3.64
C ILE A 176 -5.86 15.35 4.13
N LEU A 177 -5.90 14.78 5.34
CA LEU A 177 -7.12 14.33 6.00
C LEU A 177 -7.49 15.32 7.11
N ASP A 178 -8.68 15.90 7.05
CA ASP A 178 -9.10 16.96 8.00
C ASP A 178 -9.11 16.52 9.47
N TYR A 179 -9.24 15.21 9.73
CA TYR A 179 -9.29 14.63 11.08
C TYR A 179 -7.94 14.12 11.59
N ARG A 180 -6.89 14.14 10.75
CA ARG A 180 -5.54 13.68 11.09
C ARG A 180 -4.64 14.89 11.29
N ARG A 181 -3.89 14.90 12.40
CA ARG A 181 -2.81 15.89 12.58
C ARG A 181 -1.60 15.50 11.73
N PRO A 182 -1.01 16.42 10.97
CA PRO A 182 0.16 16.13 10.15
C PRO A 182 1.38 15.85 11.02
N SER A 183 2.30 15.04 10.51
CA SER A 183 3.42 14.53 11.33
C SER A 183 4.37 15.62 11.83
N TYR A 184 4.53 16.72 11.08
CA TYR A 184 5.41 17.82 11.47
C TYR A 184 4.96 18.50 12.78
N GLU A 185 3.69 18.39 13.15
CA GLU A 185 3.15 18.91 14.42
C GLU A 185 3.34 17.95 15.61
N VAL A 186 3.59 16.67 15.34
CA VAL A 186 3.57 15.60 16.36
C VAL A 186 4.97 15.02 16.63
N ILE A 187 5.85 15.08 15.63
CA ILE A 187 7.23 14.58 15.74
C ILE A 187 8.08 15.56 16.55
N ASP A 188 8.88 15.00 17.45
CA ASP A 188 9.87 15.75 18.20
C ASP A 188 11.12 16.00 17.35
N HIS A 189 11.34 17.26 16.99
CA HIS A 189 12.46 17.68 16.14
C HIS A 189 13.72 18.05 16.94
N ARG A 190 13.71 17.94 18.28
CA ARG A 190 14.80 18.42 19.16
C ARG A 190 16.18 17.81 18.89
N TYR A 191 16.23 16.67 18.20
CA TYR A 191 17.47 15.95 17.89
C TYR A 191 17.78 15.87 16.38
N ILE A 192 17.07 16.63 15.55
CA ILE A 192 17.33 16.69 14.11
C ILE A 192 18.42 17.74 13.87
N ASN A 193 19.63 17.27 13.61
CA ASN A 193 20.80 18.15 13.38
C ASN A 193 20.93 18.61 11.92
N VAL A 194 20.22 17.98 10.98
CA VAL A 194 20.20 18.32 9.55
C VAL A 194 18.83 17.96 8.98
N MET A 195 18.26 18.85 8.16
CA MET A 195 17.20 18.53 7.22
C MET A 195 17.81 18.50 5.81
N LEU A 196 17.61 17.39 5.09
CA LEU A 196 18.09 17.15 3.73
C LEU A 196 17.05 17.55 2.70
#